data_AF-D1BCB9-F1
#
_entry.id   AF-D1BCB9-F1
#
_cell.length_a   1.000
_cell.length_b   1.000
_cell.length_c   1.000
_cell.angle_alpha   90.00
_cell.angle_beta   90.00
_cell.angle_gamma   90.00
#
_symmetry.space_group_name_H-M   'P 1'
#
loop_
_entity.id
_entity.type
_entity.pdbx_description
1 polymer ?
#
loop_
_entity_poly.entity_id
_entity_poly.type
_entity_poly.pdbx_seq_one_letter_code
_entity_poly.pdbx_strand_id
1 'polypeptide(L)'
;MATYLARITVRDLHGELEDDQVEGMADALGAVGEPRVEVGAVVFDVPGEAPDGGVAYSAAAQHAAEVLDGYAYEVHVTETY
;
A
#
# COMPACT_ATOMS: atom_id res chain seq x y z
N MET A 1 21.82 0.94 0.34
CA MET A 1 20.56 0.89 1.11
C MET A 1 19.75 -0.25 0.52
N ALA A 2 19.06 -1.02 1.34
CA ALA A 2 18.21 -2.10 0.82
C ALA A 2 16.89 -1.48 0.34
N THR A 3 16.48 -1.84 -0.87
CA THR A 3 15.22 -1.40 -1.44
C THR A 3 14.15 -2.39 -1.01
N TYR A 4 13.02 -1.88 -0.56
CA TYR A 4 11.87 -2.68 -0.14
C TYR A 4 10.66 -2.30 -0.97
N LEU A 5 9.80 -3.29 -1.20
CA LEU A 5 8.50 -3.10 -1.79
C LEU A 5 7.43 -3.44 -0.76
N ALA A 6 6.69 -2.44 -0.31
CA ALA A 6 5.55 -2.58 0.57
C ALA A 6 4.29 -2.80 -0.26
N ARG A 7 3.74 -4.01 -0.19
CA ARG A 7 2.42 -4.32 -0.74
C ARG A 7 1.35 -3.96 0.28
N ILE A 8 0.47 -3.05 -0.07
CA ILE A 8 -0.65 -2.61 0.76
C ILE A 8 -1.93 -3.15 0.12
N THR A 9 -2.67 -3.98 0.85
CA THR A 9 -3.95 -4.54 0.41
C THR A 9 -5.07 -3.89 1.21
N VAL A 10 -5.86 -3.05 0.55
CA VAL A 10 -7.02 -2.38 1.12
C VAL A 10 -8.25 -3.23 0.86
N ARG A 11 -8.96 -3.64 1.91
CA ARG A 11 -10.20 -4.39 1.77
C ARG A 11 -11.34 -3.45 1.41
N ASP A 12 -11.93 -3.73 0.25
CA ASP A 12 -13.14 -3.08 -0.21
C ASP A 12 -14.34 -3.89 0.24
N LEU A 13 -14.71 -3.73 1.51
CA LEU A 13 -15.80 -4.49 2.14
C LEU A 13 -17.16 -4.19 1.51
N HIS A 14 -17.28 -3.11 0.75
CA HIS A 14 -18.53 -2.63 0.22
C HIS A 14 -18.62 -2.64 -1.32
N GLY A 15 -17.53 -2.91 -2.05
CA GLY A 15 -17.57 -2.83 -3.51
C GLY A 15 -17.70 -1.40 -4.01
N GLU A 16 -17.34 -0.42 -3.17
CA GLU A 16 -17.66 1.00 -3.35
C GLU A 16 -16.44 1.83 -3.76
N LEU A 17 -15.24 1.23 -3.83
CA LEU A 17 -14.06 1.94 -4.32
C LEU A 17 -14.17 2.19 -5.83
N GLU A 18 -14.39 3.45 -6.17
CA GLU A 18 -14.36 3.92 -7.56
C GLU A 18 -12.92 4.09 -8.06
N ASP A 19 -12.73 4.02 -9.38
CA ASP A 19 -11.41 4.11 -10.01
C ASP A 19 -10.66 5.41 -9.62
N ASP A 20 -11.35 6.56 -9.61
CA ASP A 20 -10.80 7.85 -9.17
C ASP A 20 -10.32 7.82 -7.70
N GLN A 21 -11.00 7.07 -6.83
CA GLN A 21 -10.57 6.92 -5.43
C GLN A 21 -9.32 6.05 -5.34
N VAL A 22 -9.27 4.96 -6.12
CA VAL A 22 -8.12 4.06 -6.21
C VAL A 22 -6.90 4.79 -6.73
N GLU A 23 -7.03 5.61 -7.78
CA GLU A 23 -5.95 6.44 -8.29
C GLU A 23 -5.48 7.47 -7.26
N GLY A 24 -6.40 8.13 -6.57
CA GLY A 24 -6.06 9.07 -5.49
C GLY A 24 -5.31 8.41 -4.33
N MET A 25 -5.72 7.20 -3.94
CA MET A 25 -5.01 6.40 -2.93
C MET A 25 -3.62 5.99 -3.41
N ALA A 26 -3.49 5.57 -4.67
CA ALA A 26 -2.20 5.18 -5.26
C ALA A 26 -1.21 6.34 -5.23
N ASP A 27 -1.65 7.54 -5.63
CA ASP A 27 -0.82 8.75 -5.61
C ASP A 27 -0.41 9.13 -4.18
N ALA A 28 -1.36 9.16 -3.25
CA ALA A 28 -1.09 9.48 -1.85
C ALA A 28 -0.16 8.47 -1.16
N LEU A 29 -0.30 7.18 -1.48
CA LEU A 29 0.59 6.13 -0.99
C LEU A 29 1.97 6.14 -1.66
N GLY A 30 2.14 6.85 -2.78
CA GLY A 30 3.35 6.78 -3.60
C GLY A 30 3.52 5.42 -4.25
N ALA A 31 2.41 4.76 -4.61
CA ALA A 31 2.43 3.46 -5.25
C ALA A 31 3.06 3.53 -6.64
N VAL A 32 3.74 2.48 -7.05
CA VAL A 32 4.33 2.32 -8.38
C VAL A 32 3.55 1.31 -9.20
N GLY A 33 3.31 1.65 -10.46
CA GLY A 33 2.52 0.84 -11.37
C GLY A 33 1.01 1.02 -11.16
N GLU A 34 0.23 0.23 -11.90
CA GLU A 34 -1.24 0.24 -11.80
C GLU A 34 -1.71 -0.56 -10.58
N PRO A 35 -2.59 -0.01 -9.74
CA PRO A 35 -3.22 -0.72 -8.63
C PRO A 35 -3.94 -1.97 -9.13
N ARG A 36 -3.78 -3.08 -8.41
CA ARG A 36 -4.46 -4.33 -8.76
C ARG A 36 -5.78 -4.41 -8.02
N VAL A 37 -6.87 -4.25 -8.76
CA VAL A 37 -8.22 -4.44 -8.24
C VAL A 37 -8.55 -5.93 -8.24
N GLU A 38 -8.77 -6.48 -7.05
CA GLU A 38 -9.24 -7.84 -6.82
C GLU A 38 -10.68 -7.84 -6.28
N VAL A 39 -11.30 -9.01 -6.22
CA VAL A 39 -12.69 -9.12 -5.74
C VAL A 39 -12.74 -8.75 -4.24
N GLY A 40 -13.24 -7.54 -3.95
CA GLY A 40 -13.38 -7.01 -2.59
C GLY A 40 -12.07 -6.50 -1.97
N ALA A 41 -11.04 -6.23 -2.78
CA ALA A 41 -9.80 -5.63 -2.30
C ALA A 41 -9.05 -4.90 -3.42
N VAL A 42 -8.22 -3.93 -3.05
CA VAL A 42 -7.31 -3.23 -3.96
C VAL A 42 -5.90 -3.34 -3.42
N VAL A 43 -4.95 -3.65 -4.30
CA VAL A 43 -3.56 -3.89 -3.94
C VAL A 43 -2.66 -2.82 -4.58
N PHE A 44 -1.87 -2.17 -3.73
CA PHE A 44 -0.90 -1.15 -4.09
C PHE A 44 0.51 -1.65 -3.78
N ASP A 45 1.47 -1.40 -4.67
CA ASP A 45 2.88 -1.69 -4.41
C ASP A 45 3.63 -0.36 -4.22
N VAL A 46 4.18 -0.12 -3.03
CA VAL A 46 4.84 1.13 -2.64
C VAL A 46 6.34 0.86 -2.43
N PRO A 47 7.25 1.50 -3.18
CA PRO A 47 8.68 1.35 -2.99
C PRO A 47 9.13 2.17 -1.78
N GLY A 48 10.12 1.66 -1.04
CA GLY A 48 10.72 2.38 0.08
C GLY A 48 12.16 1.97 0.30
N GLU A 49 12.95 2.88 0.86
CA GLU A 49 14.31 2.61 1.29
C GLU A 49 14.37 2.56 2.81
N ALA A 50 14.92 1.48 3.35
CA ALA A 50 15.04 1.29 4.78
C ALA A 50 16.35 0.57 5.13
N PRO A 51 16.84 0.70 6.38
CA PRO A 51 17.99 -0.05 6.85
C PRO A 51 17.71 -1.56 6.99
N ASP A 52 16.46 -1.94 7.26
CA ASP A 52 16.00 -3.32 7.41
C ASP A 52 14.48 -3.44 7.17
N GLY A 53 14.01 -4.68 6.98
CA GLY A 53 12.60 -4.96 6.69
C GLY A 53 11.61 -4.60 7.82
N GLY A 54 12.06 -4.57 9.08
CA GLY A 54 11.22 -4.14 10.21
C GLY A 54 10.98 -2.64 10.21
N VAL A 55 12.02 -1.86 9.88
CA VAL A 55 11.90 -0.41 9.67
C VAL A 55 11.07 -0.10 8.42
N ALA A 56 11.27 -0.84 7.32
CA ALA A 56 10.44 -0.70 6.13
C ALA A 56 8.96 -0.95 6.42
N TYR A 57 8.64 -2.02 7.16
CA TYR A 57 7.27 -2.30 7.59
C TYR A 57 6.70 -1.18 8.47
N SER A 58 7.44 -0.73 9.46
CA SER A 58 6.98 0.31 10.39
C SER A 58 6.74 1.64 9.67
N ALA A 59 7.58 2.00 8.70
CA ALA A 59 7.41 3.19 7.88
C ALA A 59 6.20 3.08 6.96
N ALA A 60 6.07 1.95 6.24
CA ALA A 60 4.94 1.70 5.35
C ALA A 60 3.61 1.64 6.12
N ALA A 61 3.59 1.01 7.30
CA ALA A 61 2.38 0.91 8.13
C ALA A 61 1.94 2.27 8.68
N GLN A 62 2.89 3.14 9.08
CA GLN A 62 2.60 4.51 9.50
C GLN A 62 2.03 5.33 8.35
N HIS A 63 2.70 5.32 7.19
CA HIS A 63 2.24 6.04 6.00
C HIS A 63 0.84 5.57 5.56
N ALA A 64 0.63 4.25 5.52
CA ALA A 64 -0.67 3.66 5.21
C ALA A 64 -1.74 4.08 6.23
N ALA A 65 -1.42 4.19 7.52
CA ALA A 65 -2.37 4.64 8.54
C ALA A 65 -2.81 6.10 8.35
N GLU A 66 -1.91 6.96 7.87
CA GLU A 66 -2.23 8.37 7.59
C GLU A 66 -3.10 8.51 6.34
N VAL A 67 -2.86 7.70 5.31
CA VAL A 67 -3.57 7.79 4.02
C VAL A 67 -4.91 7.02 4.06
N LEU A 68 -4.92 5.84 4.67
CA LEU A 68 -6.05 4.91 4.66
C LEU A 68 -6.86 4.93 5.95
N ASP A 69 -6.92 6.08 6.62
CA ASP A 69 -7.75 6.26 7.82
C ASP A 69 -9.21 5.87 7.53
N GLY A 70 -9.77 4.99 8.37
CA GLY A 70 -11.11 4.46 8.19
C GLY A 70 -11.25 3.26 7.25
N TYR A 71 -10.18 2.83 6.57
CA TYR A 71 -10.16 1.62 5.74
C TYR A 71 -9.53 0.43 6.46
N ALA A 72 -9.98 -0.77 6.15
CA ALA A 72 -9.33 -2.00 6.59
C ALA A 72 -8.22 -2.37 5.61
N TYR A 73 -6.95 -2.37 6.03
CA TYR A 73 -5.83 -2.68 5.15
C TYR A 73 -4.80 -3.61 5.81
N GLU A 74 -4.03 -4.28 4.96
CA GLU A 74 -2.92 -5.16 5.34
C GLU A 74 -1.64 -4.68 4.64
N VAL A 75 -0.53 -4.65 5.37
CA VAL A 75 0.79 -4.24 4.82
C VAL A 75 1.72 -5.44 4.83
N HIS A 76 2.36 -5.72 3.70
CA HIS A 76 3.35 -6.78 3.55
C HIS A 76 4.59 -6.24 2.87
N VAL A 77 5.75 -6.32 3.52
CA VAL A 77 7.00 -5.81 2.96
C VAL A 77 7.87 -6.94 2.44
N THR A 78 8.34 -6.78 1.20
CA THR A 78 9.28 -7.70 0.55
C THR A 78 10.59 -6.98 0.29
N GLU A 79 11.73 -7.61 0.61
CA GLU A 79 13.05 -7.11 0.22
C GLU A 79 13.24 -7.29 -1.29
N THR A 80 13.68 -6.23 -1.97
CA THR A 80 13.99 -6.24 -3.40
C THR A 80 15.49 -6.08 -3.60
N TYR A 81 16.10 -7.01 -4.35
CA TYR A 81 17.54 -7.11 -4.60
C TYR A 81 17.98 -6.32 -5.84
#